data_AF-A0A955AMX4-F1
#
_entry.id   AF-A0A955AMX4-F1
#
_cell.length_a   1.000
_cell.length_b   1.000
_cell.length_c   1.000
_cell.angle_alpha   90.00
_cell.angle_beta   90.00
_cell.angle_gamma   90.00
#
_symmetry.space_group_name_H-M   'P 1'
#
loop_
_entity.id
_entity.type
_entity.pdbx_description
1 polymer ?
#
loop_
_entity_poly.entity_id
_entity_poly.type
_entity_poly.pdbx_seq_one_letter_code
_entity_poly.pdbx_strand_id
1 'polypeptide(L)'
;FQPRRFRKEARLEEQRLRTIDASVSEYLDFALRAPGMSQRHRFTRELFALSRKITPAVFLQAIQRAHRYHIIDLSTIRRIAWFCISQQKPIDLPEVDIDEELQQRPEFQEGFLTEEPDLSIYDELNEDDDDGQSRDA
;
A
#
# COMPACT_ATOMS: atom_id res chain seq x y z
N PHE A 1 -28.66 -11.98 -3.32
CA PHE A 1 -27.25 -12.33 -3.09
C PHE A 1 -26.91 -12.12 -1.61
N GLN A 2 -26.39 -13.12 -0.90
CA GLN A 2 -26.07 -13.04 0.54
C GLN A 2 -24.57 -13.25 0.77
N PRO A 3 -23.83 -12.34 1.43
CA PRO A 3 -22.42 -12.55 1.71
C PRO A 3 -22.24 -13.07 3.15
N ARG A 4 -22.12 -14.40 3.29
CA ARG A 4 -22.02 -15.10 4.60
C ARG A 4 -20.59 -15.50 5.01
N ARG A 5 -19.54 -14.99 4.32
CA ARG A 5 -18.15 -15.47 4.45
C ARG A 5 -17.16 -14.57 5.22
N PHE A 6 -17.48 -13.31 5.49
CA PHE A 6 -16.51 -12.34 6.06
C PHE A 6 -15.92 -12.73 7.44
N ARG A 7 -16.65 -13.46 8.28
CA ARG A 7 -16.16 -13.85 9.62
C ARG A 7 -15.07 -14.93 9.59
N LYS A 8 -15.06 -15.80 8.57
CA LYS A 8 -14.03 -16.84 8.43
C LYS A 8 -12.70 -16.25 7.94
N GLU A 9 -12.77 -15.28 7.04
CA GLU A 9 -11.58 -14.61 6.49
C GLU A 9 -10.79 -13.87 7.57
N ALA A 10 -11.48 -13.09 8.42
CA ALA A 10 -10.81 -12.34 9.49
C ALA A 10 -10.05 -13.23 10.49
N ARG A 11 -10.50 -14.46 10.74
CA ARG A 11 -9.77 -15.41 11.60
C ARG A 11 -8.48 -15.92 10.94
N LEU A 12 -8.54 -16.20 9.64
CA LEU A 12 -7.36 -16.66 8.89
C LEU A 12 -6.32 -15.55 8.77
N GLU A 13 -6.76 -14.31 8.57
CA GLU A 13 -5.89 -13.14 8.55
C GLU A 13 -5.24 -12.89 9.90
N GLU A 14 -5.99 -13.00 11.01
CA GLU A 14 -5.42 -12.92 12.35
C GLU A 14 -4.34 -13.98 12.56
N GLN A 15 -4.60 -15.23 12.17
CA GLN A 15 -3.63 -16.31 12.28
C GLN A 15 -2.36 -16.00 11.47
N ARG A 16 -2.51 -15.50 10.23
CA ARG A 16 -1.38 -15.10 9.40
C ARG A 16 -0.58 -13.96 10.01
N LEU A 17 -1.24 -12.95 10.58
CA LEU A 17 -0.56 -11.86 11.28
C LEU A 17 0.25 -12.38 12.47
N ARG A 18 -0.32 -13.32 13.24
CA ARG A 18 0.36 -13.93 14.40
C ARG A 18 1.58 -14.76 14.02
N THR A 19 1.60 -15.34 12.82
CA THR A 19 2.77 -16.08 12.30
C THR A 19 3.96 -15.17 11.95
N ILE A 20 3.75 -13.87 11.74
CA ILE A 20 4.81 -12.95 11.32
C ILE A 20 5.89 -12.81 12.38
N ASP A 21 5.48 -12.48 13.62
CA ASP A 21 6.39 -12.26 14.74
C ASP A 21 5.62 -12.28 16.07
N ALA A 22 6.32 -12.63 17.16
CA ALA A 22 5.76 -12.61 18.51
C ALA A 22 5.25 -11.22 18.91
N SER A 23 5.95 -10.14 18.54
CA SER A 23 5.55 -8.75 18.83
C SER A 23 4.20 -8.42 18.21
N VAL A 24 3.88 -8.99 17.03
CA VAL A 24 2.60 -8.79 16.35
C VAL A 24 1.48 -9.51 17.10
N SER A 25 1.77 -10.71 17.61
CA SER A 25 0.81 -11.46 18.44
C SER A 25 0.48 -10.72 19.74
N GLU A 26 1.49 -10.20 20.44
CA GLU A 26 1.30 -9.42 21.66
C GLU A 26 0.49 -8.14 21.40
N TYR A 27 0.81 -7.44 20.31
CA TYR A 27 0.06 -6.25 19.92
C TYR A 27 -1.40 -6.57 19.60
N LEU A 28 -1.68 -7.67 18.89
CA LEU A 28 -3.06 -8.09 18.61
C LEU A 28 -3.83 -8.42 19.88
N ASP A 29 -3.18 -9.07 20.86
CA ASP A 29 -3.81 -9.37 22.15
C ASP A 29 -4.15 -8.09 22.93
N PHE A 30 -3.26 -7.09 22.88
CA PHE A 30 -3.53 -5.76 23.42
C PHE A 30 -4.68 -5.06 22.67
N ALA A 31 -4.58 -4.91 21.35
CA ALA A 31 -5.50 -4.10 20.55
C ALA A 31 -6.92 -4.67 20.56
N LEU A 32 -7.08 -5.99 20.40
CA LEU A 32 -8.41 -6.63 20.35
C LEU A 32 -9.12 -6.64 21.72
N ARG A 33 -8.36 -6.54 22.82
CA ARG A 33 -8.91 -6.43 24.20
C ARG A 33 -9.23 -5.00 24.60
N ALA A 34 -8.82 -3.99 23.83
CA ALA A 34 -9.02 -2.60 24.19
C ALA A 34 -10.51 -2.23 24.33
N PRO A 35 -10.89 -1.44 25.36
CA PRO A 35 -12.26 -0.96 25.53
C PRO A 35 -12.64 -0.06 24.35
N GLY A 36 -13.84 -0.25 23.80
CA GLY A 36 -14.32 0.49 22.61
C GLY A 36 -13.96 -0.15 21.26
N MET A 37 -13.22 -1.27 21.24
CA MET A 37 -12.93 -2.03 20.02
C MET A 37 -14.17 -2.82 19.54
N SER A 38 -15.14 -2.13 18.92
CA SER A 38 -16.39 -2.72 18.41
C SER A 38 -16.23 -3.44 17.07
N GLN A 39 -15.28 -3.02 16.23
CA GLN A 39 -15.07 -3.55 14.88
C GLN A 39 -13.80 -4.40 14.77
N ARG A 40 -13.59 -5.36 15.69
CA ARG A 40 -12.42 -6.26 15.72
C ARG A 40 -12.08 -6.86 14.35
N HIS A 41 -13.07 -7.43 13.68
CA HIS A 41 -12.85 -8.05 12.37
C HIS A 41 -12.37 -7.06 11.31
N ARG A 42 -12.95 -5.85 11.28
CA ARG A 42 -12.55 -4.82 10.34
C ARG A 42 -11.12 -4.37 10.63
N PHE A 43 -10.80 -4.14 11.90
CA PHE A 43 -9.45 -3.78 12.34
C PHE A 43 -8.43 -4.83 11.89
N THR A 44 -8.69 -6.12 12.16
CA THR A 44 -7.81 -7.22 11.72
C THR A 44 -7.63 -7.25 10.20
N ARG A 45 -8.73 -7.12 9.44
CA ARG A 45 -8.69 -7.09 7.96
C ARG A 45 -7.83 -5.96 7.44
N GLU A 46 -8.06 -4.76 7.95
CA GLU A 46 -7.34 -3.57 7.49
C GLU A 46 -5.87 -3.59 7.94
N LEU A 47 -5.57 -4.17 9.11
CA LEU A 47 -4.20 -4.38 9.57
C LEU A 47 -3.45 -5.41 8.71
N PHE A 48 -4.11 -6.51 8.35
CA PHE A 48 -3.56 -7.49 7.41
C PHE A 48 -3.39 -6.91 6.01
N ALA A 49 -4.35 -6.11 5.53
CA ALA A 49 -4.19 -5.40 4.26
C ALA A 49 -3.00 -4.43 4.30
N LEU A 50 -2.77 -3.75 5.42
CA LEU A 50 -1.58 -2.90 5.60
C LEU A 50 -0.29 -3.71 5.56
N SER A 51 -0.22 -4.85 6.25
CA SER A 51 0.97 -5.72 6.26
C SER A 51 1.33 -6.27 4.87
N ARG A 52 0.36 -6.31 3.94
CA ARG A 52 0.55 -6.70 2.54
C ARG A 52 1.04 -5.57 1.63
N LYS A 53 0.92 -4.30 2.06
CA LYS A 53 1.27 -3.11 1.27
C LYS A 53 2.67 -2.56 1.57
N ILE A 54 3.28 -2.97 2.68
CA ILE A 54 4.59 -2.48 3.14
C ILE A 54 5.52 -3.66 3.40
N THR A 55 6.82 -3.40 3.50
CA THR A 55 7.79 -4.46 3.79
C THR A 55 7.59 -5.02 5.21
N PRO A 56 7.87 -6.32 5.45
CA PRO A 56 7.73 -6.93 6.76
C PRO A 56 8.50 -6.20 7.86
N ALA A 57 9.69 -5.69 7.54
CA ALA A 57 10.52 -4.92 8.47
C ALA A 57 9.85 -3.60 8.91
N VAL A 58 9.28 -2.83 7.97
CA VAL A 58 8.54 -1.60 8.29
C VAL A 58 7.29 -1.92 9.09
N PHE A 59 6.56 -2.97 8.70
CA PHE A 59 5.38 -3.40 9.43
C PHE A 59 5.72 -3.72 10.89
N LEU A 60 6.76 -4.51 11.13
CA LEU A 60 7.16 -4.88 12.49
C LEU A 60 7.53 -3.65 13.33
N GLN A 61 8.32 -2.73 12.79
CA GLN A 61 8.67 -1.49 13.48
C GLN A 61 7.44 -0.64 13.81
N ALA A 62 6.49 -0.54 12.86
CA ALA A 62 5.28 0.22 13.05
C ALA A 62 4.40 -0.39 14.16
N ILE A 63 4.27 -1.72 14.18
CA ILE A 63 3.52 -2.44 15.22
C ILE A 63 4.19 -2.29 16.59
N GLN A 64 5.52 -2.44 16.68
CA GLN A 64 6.24 -2.25 17.94
C GLN A 64 6.07 -0.83 18.50
N ARG A 65 6.10 0.20 17.65
CA ARG A 65 5.82 1.58 18.04
C ARG A 65 4.36 1.78 18.46
N ALA A 66 3.42 1.24 17.69
CA ALA A 66 2.01 1.29 18.03
C ALA A 66 1.73 0.63 19.39
N HIS A 67 2.34 -0.54 19.65
CA HIS A 67 2.22 -1.24 20.91
C HIS A 67 2.82 -0.43 22.07
N ARG A 68 4.04 0.10 21.90
CA ARG A 68 4.72 0.93 22.91
C ARG A 68 3.91 2.15 23.35
N TYR A 69 3.18 2.76 22.41
CA TYR A 69 2.37 3.95 22.68
C TYR A 69 0.88 3.64 22.84
N HIS A 70 0.50 2.36 22.95
CA HIS A 70 -0.88 1.92 23.12
C HIS A 70 -1.86 2.44 22.04
N ILE A 71 -1.38 2.57 20.81
CA ILE A 71 -2.15 3.07 19.67
C ILE A 71 -2.97 1.93 19.07
N ILE A 72 -4.29 2.13 18.97
CA ILE A 72 -5.23 1.20 18.32
C ILE A 72 -5.89 1.78 17.07
N ASP A 73 -5.71 3.08 16.81
CA ASP A 73 -6.24 3.72 15.61
C ASP A 73 -5.39 3.37 14.39
N LEU A 74 -6.01 2.73 13.39
CA LEU A 74 -5.31 2.30 12.18
C LEU A 74 -4.76 3.48 11.37
N SER A 75 -5.43 4.63 11.36
CA SER A 75 -4.94 5.80 10.62
C SER A 75 -3.58 6.24 11.17
N THR A 76 -3.42 6.19 12.50
CA THR A 76 -2.19 6.50 13.20
C THR A 76 -1.11 5.43 12.93
N ILE A 77 -1.47 4.15 12.91
CA ILE A 77 -0.53 3.06 12.55
C ILE A 77 0.02 3.25 11.14
N ARG A 78 -0.82 3.65 10.17
CA ARG A 78 -0.37 3.97 8.80
C ARG A 78 0.62 5.13 8.78
N ARG A 79 0.37 6.19 9.57
CA ARG A 79 1.31 7.31 9.71
C ARG A 79 2.64 6.88 10.32
N ILE A 80 2.61 6.02 11.34
CA ILE A 80 3.83 5.45 11.91
C ILE A 80 4.59 4.64 10.86
N ALA A 81 3.91 3.81 10.07
CA ALA A 81 4.54 3.04 9.01
C ALA A 81 5.19 3.95 7.96
N TRP A 82 4.49 5.00 7.53
CA TRP A 82 5.04 6.00 6.62
C TRP A 82 6.27 6.70 7.20
N PHE A 83 6.22 7.09 8.48
CA PHE A 83 7.36 7.65 9.20
C PHE A 83 8.53 6.66 9.32
N CYS A 84 8.26 5.37 9.52
CA CYS A 84 9.29 4.33 9.51
C CYS A 84 9.98 4.23 8.14
N ILE A 85 9.24 4.40 7.05
CA ILE A 85 9.80 4.43 5.70
C ILE A 85 10.65 5.67 5.50
N SER A 86 10.16 6.86 5.88
CA SER A 86 10.90 8.12 5.69
C SER A 86 12.19 8.21 6.51
N GLN A 87 12.26 7.51 7.64
CA GLN A 87 13.44 7.46 8.50
C GLN A 87 14.47 6.42 8.04
N GLN A 88 14.15 5.57 7.05
CA GLN A 88 15.16 4.69 6.47
C GLN A 88 16.23 5.56 5.82
N LYS A 89 17.50 5.25 6.11
CA LYS A 89 18.62 5.85 5.39
C LYS A 89 18.31 5.70 3.90
N PRO A 90 18.42 6.76 3.08
CA PRO A 90 18.25 6.61 1.65
C PRO A 90 19.06 5.41 1.22
N ILE A 91 18.40 4.45 0.58
CA ILE A 91 19.11 3.40 -0.14
C ILE A 91 20.12 4.16 -0.98
N ASP A 92 21.39 3.78 -0.92
CA ASP A 92 22.40 4.27 -1.84
C ASP A 92 21.93 3.78 -3.23
N LEU A 93 21.02 4.54 -3.82
CA LEU A 93 20.51 4.31 -5.15
C LEU A 93 21.75 4.45 -6.03
N PRO A 94 21.97 3.51 -6.96
CA PRO A 94 23.05 3.68 -7.91
C PRO A 94 22.85 5.03 -8.57
N GLU A 95 23.90 5.85 -8.53
CA GLU A 95 23.94 7.10 -9.27
C GLU A 95 23.71 6.72 -10.73
N VAL A 96 22.57 7.15 -11.27
CA VAL A 96 22.26 6.91 -12.68
C VAL A 96 23.23 7.78 -13.45
N ASP A 97 24.11 7.13 -14.22
CA ASP A 97 24.99 7.82 -15.15
C ASP A 97 24.11 8.40 -16.27
N ILE A 98 23.75 9.67 -16.13
CA ILE A 98 23.03 10.41 -17.15
C ILE A 98 24.09 10.85 -18.15
N ASP A 99 24.09 10.21 -19.32
CA ASP A 99 24.90 10.65 -20.45
C ASP A 99 24.47 12.07 -20.86
N GLU A 100 25.23 13.09 -20.44
CA GLU A 100 24.99 14.49 -20.77
C GLU A 100 25.07 14.76 -22.28
N GLU A 101 25.73 13.87 -23.03
CA GLU A 101 25.88 13.93 -24.48
C GLU A 101 24.84 13.11 -25.24
N LEU A 102 23.87 12.49 -24.55
CA LEU A 102 22.79 11.70 -25.15
C LEU A 102 22.10 12.44 -26.31
N GLN A 103 21.88 13.75 -26.16
CA GLN A 103 21.25 14.60 -27.17
C GLN A 103 22.13 14.88 -28.40
N GLN A 104 23.44 14.68 -28.28
CA GLN A 104 24.41 14.87 -29.37
C GLN A 104 24.56 13.61 -30.23
N ARG A 105 24.01 12.48 -29.78
CA ARG A 105 24.11 11.22 -30.51
C ARG A 105 23.35 11.28 -31.84
N PRO A 106 23.94 10.76 -32.93
CA PRO A 106 23.29 10.79 -34.24
C PRO A 106 21.98 10.01 -34.23
N GLU A 107 21.88 8.91 -33.47
CA GLU A 107 20.66 8.12 -33.36
C GLU A 107 19.52 8.89 -32.66
N PHE A 108 19.88 9.72 -31.67
CA PHE A 108 18.92 10.59 -30.97
C PHE A 108 18.44 11.71 -31.90
N GLN A 109 19.34 12.33 -32.67
CA GLN A 109 18.98 13.38 -33.63
C GLN A 109 18.13 12.86 -34.78
N GLU A 110 18.43 11.67 -35.29
CA GLU A 110 17.63 11.00 -36.33
C GLU A 110 16.23 10.66 -35.81
N GLY A 111 16.11 10.13 -34.59
CA GLY A 111 14.82 9.87 -33.94
C GLY A 111 14.05 11.15 -33.58
N PHE A 112 14.74 12.21 -33.15
CA PHE A 112 14.13 13.52 -32.86
C PHE A 112 13.52 14.18 -34.11
N LEU A 113 14.03 13.86 -35.31
CA LEU A 113 13.49 14.34 -36.58
C LEU A 113 12.23 13.58 -37.03
N THR A 114 11.84 12.51 -36.33
CA THR A 114 10.57 11.84 -36.60
C THR A 114 9.43 12.59 -35.91
N GLU A 115 8.31 12.76 -36.62
CA GLU A 115 7.12 13.37 -36.03
C GLU A 115 6.71 12.60 -34.77
N GLU A 116 6.29 13.32 -33.74
CA GLU A 116 5.77 12.68 -32.53
C GLU A 116 4.64 11.71 -32.94
N PRO A 117 4.67 10.46 -32.46
CA PRO A 117 3.60 9.53 -32.77
C PRO A 117 2.29 10.12 -32.24
N ASP A 118 1.25 10.06 -33.08
CA ASP A 118 -0.08 10.47 -32.64
C ASP A 118 -0.59 9.49 -31.58
N LEU A 119 -0.63 9.95 -30.33
CA LEU A 119 -1.08 9.17 -29.19
C LEU A 119 -2.59 9.32 -28.95
N SER A 120 -3.32 10.12 -29.74
CA SER A 120 -4.76 10.34 -29.55
C SER A 120 -5.58 9.05 -29.67
N ILE A 121 -5.07 8.06 -30.40
CA ILE A 121 -5.64 6.70 -30.50
C ILE A 121 -5.81 6.01 -29.13
N TYR A 122 -5.03 6.41 -28.13
CA TYR A 122 -5.13 5.88 -26.76
C TYR A 122 -6.03 6.75 -25.86
N ASP A 123 -6.30 7.99 -26.24
CA ASP A 123 -7.27 8.84 -25.56
C ASP A 123 -8.70 8.32 -25.81
N GLU A 124 -8.97 7.82 -27.01
CA GLU A 124 -10.25 7.19 -27.38
C GLU A 124 -10.53 5.91 -26.59
N LEU A 125 -9.50 5.15 -26.20
CA LEU A 125 -9.64 3.91 -25.42
C LEU A 125 -10.10 4.16 -23.96
N ASN A 126 -10.01 5.38 -23.46
CA ASN A 126 -10.49 5.74 -22.12
C ASN A 126 -11.96 6.19 -22.10
N GLU A 127 -12.57 6.44 -23.27
CA GLU A 127 -13.96 6.93 -23.38
C GLU A 127 -14.99 5.79 -23.52
N ASP A 128 -14.59 4.61 -23.98
CA ASP A 128 -15.48 3.45 -24.18
C ASP A 128 -15.77 2.63 -22.89
N ASP A 129 -15.22 3.01 -21.74
CA ASP A 129 -15.44 2.34 -20.44
C ASP A 129 -16.25 3.19 -19.42
N ASP A 130 -16.79 4.37 -19.81
CA ASP A 130 -17.70 5.19 -18.98
C ASP A 130 -19.15 5.18 -19.50
N ASP A 131 -19.71 4.00 -19.77
CA ASP A 131 -21.17 3.85 -19.83
C ASP A 131 -21.75 3.80 -18.41
N GLY A 132 -21.82 5.00 -17.83
CA GLY A 132 -22.51 5.30 -16.59
C GLY A 132 -23.98 4.85 -16.64
N GLN A 133 -24.33 3.93 -15.75
CA GLN A 133 -25.70 3.63 -15.34
C GLN A 133 -26.37 4.91 -14.82
N SER A 134 -27.09 5.59 -15.69
CA SER A 134 -28.02 6.66 -15.33
C SER A 134 -29.22 6.05 -14.60
N ARG A 135 -29.39 6.46 -13.34
CA ARG A 135 -30.58 6.22 -12.52
C ARG A 135 -31.67 7.20 -12.96
N ASP A 136 -32.78 6.67 -13.46
CA ASP A 136 -34.03 7.44 -13.54
C ASP A 136 -34.87 7.24 -12.28
N ALA A 137 -35.52 8.35 -11.90
CA ALA A 137 -36.30 8.60 -10.69
C ALA A 137 -37.70 8.01 -10.70
#